data_AF-A0A930F0Z2-F1
#
_entry.id   AF-A0A930F0Z2-F1
#
_cell.length_a   1.000
_cell.length_b   1.000
_cell.length_c   1.000
_cell.angle_alpha   90.00
_cell.angle_beta   90.00
_cell.angle_gamma   90.00
#
_symmetry.space_group_name_H-M   'P 1'
#
loop_
_entity.id
_entity.type
_entity.pdbx_description
1 polymer ?
#
loop_
_entity_poly.entity_id
_entity_poly.type
_entity_poly.pdbx_seq_one_letter_code
_entity_poly.pdbx_strand_id
1 'polypeptide(L)'
;MNFPINQNDIFQATNGGLDLIQRFLPQVRQNKHFKIRHEGTESANLSKKDGIYFVKDWGDTGGFYAESRNGIHIYAHEMGLTYFEALLQLGRELGILDENKTKPKNINVCKFSEFEGTLNEEGFCYETKDFTPYELEVLGPLMTEEVCRRYGLYSLKSYSWLKKEENTQKEFCNVYT
;
A
#
# COMPACT_ATOMS: atom_id res chain seq x y z
N MET A 1 5.00 3.28 6.83
CA MET A 1 3.61 2.93 6.48
C MET A 1 3.59 1.45 6.12
N ASN A 2 2.82 0.64 6.84
CA ASN A 2 2.62 -0.76 6.45
C ASN A 2 1.54 -0.74 5.36
N PHE A 3 1.93 -0.87 4.09
CA PHE A 3 0.97 -0.94 2.99
C PHE A 3 0.18 -2.25 3.14
N PRO A 4 -1.14 -2.25 2.98
CA PRO A 4 -1.97 -3.42 3.28
C PRO A 4 -1.71 -4.62 2.36
N ILE A 5 -0.95 -4.44 1.28
CA ILE A 5 -0.67 -5.45 0.27
C ILE A 5 0.83 -5.70 0.18
N ASN A 6 1.23 -6.94 0.41
CA ASN A 6 2.58 -7.37 0.10
C ASN A 6 2.66 -7.75 -1.39
N GLN A 7 3.58 -7.13 -2.13
CA GLN A 7 3.81 -7.48 -3.54
C GLN A 7 4.12 -8.97 -3.74
N ASN A 8 4.70 -9.63 -2.73
CA ASN A 8 4.99 -11.06 -2.77
C ASN A 8 3.71 -11.90 -2.88
N ASP A 9 2.60 -11.47 -2.27
CA ASP A 9 1.32 -12.19 -2.33
C ASP A 9 0.79 -12.18 -3.77
N ILE A 10 0.92 -11.04 -4.46
CA ILE A 10 0.57 -10.92 -5.88
C ILE A 10 1.47 -11.81 -6.73
N PHE A 11 2.79 -11.79 -6.50
CA PHE A 11 3.69 -12.66 -7.25
C PHE A 11 3.38 -14.14 -7.02
N GLN A 12 3.07 -14.57 -5.80
CA GLN A 12 2.66 -15.95 -5.53
C GLN A 12 1.37 -16.33 -6.24
N ALA A 13 0.36 -15.45 -6.22
CA ALA A 13 -0.92 -15.67 -6.89
C ALA A 13 -0.83 -15.66 -8.43
N THR A 14 0.26 -15.14 -9.00
CA THR A 14 0.43 -14.95 -10.45
C THR A 14 1.64 -15.69 -11.03
N ASN A 15 2.03 -16.82 -10.41
CA ASN A 15 3.15 -17.66 -10.84
C ASN A 15 4.48 -16.89 -10.99
N GLY A 16 4.81 -16.05 -10.00
CA GLY A 16 5.96 -15.16 -10.02
C GLY A 16 5.77 -13.93 -10.90
N GLY A 17 4.53 -13.53 -11.19
CA GLY A 17 4.21 -12.44 -12.11
C GLY A 17 4.16 -12.84 -13.59
N LEU A 18 4.33 -14.13 -13.92
CA LEU A 18 4.31 -14.62 -15.30
C LEU A 18 2.92 -14.45 -15.93
N ASP A 19 1.86 -14.73 -15.17
CA ASP A 19 0.49 -14.65 -15.67
C ASP A 19 0.14 -13.19 -16.07
N LEU A 20 0.62 -12.22 -15.29
CA LEU A 20 0.47 -10.80 -15.59
C LEU A 20 1.27 -10.40 -16.84
N ILE A 21 2.50 -10.90 -16.98
CA ILE A 21 3.32 -10.66 -18.17
C ILE A 21 2.62 -11.19 -19.43
N GLN A 22 2.14 -12.44 -19.38
CA GLN A 22 1.48 -13.08 -20.52
C GLN A 22 0.14 -12.43 -20.90
N ARG A 23 -0.54 -11.79 -19.94
CA ARG A 23 -1.77 -11.04 -20.18
C ARG A 23 -1.57 -9.91 -21.20
N PHE A 24 -0.44 -9.21 -21.14
CA PHE A 24 -0.14 -8.08 -22.02
C PHE A 24 0.86 -8.41 -23.13
N LEU A 25 1.73 -9.40 -22.90
CA LEU A 25 2.75 -9.86 -23.83
C LEU A 25 2.59 -11.37 -24.11
N PRO A 26 1.52 -11.79 -24.83
CA PRO A 26 1.22 -13.21 -25.08
C PRO A 26 2.33 -13.93 -25.88
N GLN A 27 3.16 -13.17 -26.59
CA GLN A 27 4.29 -13.68 -27.37
C GLN A 27 5.54 -14.01 -26.53
N VAL A 28 5.51 -13.77 -25.22
CA VAL A 28 6.59 -14.12 -24.29
C VAL A 28 6.89 -15.61 -24.35
N ARG A 29 8.19 -15.94 -24.48
CA ARG A 29 8.69 -17.32 -24.50
C ARG A 29 9.80 -17.48 -23.47
N GLN A 30 9.76 -18.58 -22.72
CA GLN A 30 10.84 -18.89 -21.79
C GLN A 30 12.09 -19.33 -22.58
N ASN A 31 13.27 -18.91 -22.12
CA ASN A 31 14.58 -19.27 -22.69
C ASN A 31 14.77 -18.89 -24.17
N LYS A 32 13.94 -18.01 -24.72
CA LYS A 32 14.04 -17.50 -26.08
C LYS A 32 13.76 -16.01 -26.09
N HIS A 33 14.38 -15.32 -27.04
CA HIS A 33 14.02 -13.94 -27.33
C HIS A 33 12.64 -13.88 -27.99
N PHE A 34 12.01 -12.71 -27.96
CA PHE A 34 10.73 -12.44 -28.61
C PHE A 34 10.64 -10.95 -28.98
N LYS A 35 9.60 -10.60 -29.75
CA LYS A 35 9.37 -9.23 -30.24
C LYS A 35 8.28 -8.55 -29.43
N ILE A 36 8.55 -7.38 -28.88
CA ILE A 36 7.51 -6.51 -28.28
C ILE A 36 7.10 -5.43 -29.30
N ARG A 37 8.08 -4.91 -30.03
CA ARG A 37 8.00 -3.83 -31.01
C ARG A 37 8.05 -4.37 -32.44
N HIS A 38 7.72 -3.52 -33.41
CA HIS A 38 7.89 -3.86 -34.82
C HIS A 38 9.38 -3.80 -35.20
N GLU A 39 10.06 -4.94 -35.12
CA GLU A 39 11.51 -5.06 -35.33
C GLU A 39 11.89 -6.27 -36.20
N GLY A 40 13.06 -6.18 -36.84
CA GLY A 40 13.63 -7.26 -37.65
C GLY A 40 14.13 -8.43 -36.80
N THR A 41 14.92 -8.13 -35.77
CA THR A 41 15.55 -9.11 -34.87
C THR A 41 14.85 -9.08 -33.51
N GLU A 42 14.54 -10.24 -32.96
CA GLU A 42 13.95 -10.36 -31.62
C GLU A 42 14.94 -9.88 -30.54
N SER A 43 14.57 -8.84 -29.80
CA SER A 43 15.48 -8.19 -28.84
C SER A 43 15.01 -8.28 -27.39
N ALA A 44 13.74 -8.61 -27.14
CA ALA A 44 13.22 -8.80 -25.79
C ALA A 44 13.49 -10.20 -25.23
N ASN A 45 13.69 -10.31 -23.92
CA ASN A 45 13.86 -11.57 -23.23
C ASN A 45 13.06 -11.64 -21.92
N LEU A 46 12.81 -12.87 -21.47
CA LEU A 46 12.24 -13.17 -20.17
C LEU A 46 13.33 -13.76 -19.29
N SER A 47 13.49 -13.21 -18.09
CA SER A 47 14.42 -13.70 -17.07
C SER A 47 13.67 -14.01 -15.77
N LYS A 48 14.23 -14.88 -14.94
CA LYS A 48 13.68 -15.24 -13.63
C LYS A 48 14.73 -15.02 -12.56
N LYS A 49 14.38 -14.28 -11.51
CA LYS A 49 15.23 -14.04 -10.33
C LYS A 49 14.38 -14.18 -9.08
N ASP A 50 14.85 -14.98 -8.11
CA ASP A 50 14.18 -15.19 -6.81
C ASP A 50 12.70 -15.60 -6.95
N GLY A 51 12.38 -16.41 -7.97
CA GLY A 51 11.01 -16.84 -8.24
C GLY A 51 10.16 -15.86 -9.05
N ILE A 52 10.62 -14.62 -9.28
CA ILE A 52 9.90 -13.55 -9.97
C ILE A 52 10.38 -13.42 -11.42
N TYR A 53 9.45 -13.25 -12.34
CA TYR A 53 9.71 -13.06 -13.76
C TYR A 53 9.86 -11.58 -14.12
N PHE A 54 10.82 -11.31 -15.01
CA PHE A 54 11.12 -9.99 -15.52
C PHE A 54 11.28 -10.01 -17.04
N VAL A 55 10.72 -9.00 -17.69
CA VAL A 55 10.89 -8.73 -19.12
C VAL A 55 11.85 -7.57 -19.29
N LYS A 56 12.76 -7.70 -20.24
CA LYS A 56 13.62 -6.60 -20.69
C LYS A 56 13.71 -6.64 -22.21
N ASP A 57 13.65 -5.48 -22.84
CA ASP A 57 13.89 -5.27 -24.26
C ASP A 57 15.21 -4.52 -24.44
N TRP A 58 16.18 -5.19 -25.08
CA TRP A 58 17.50 -4.59 -25.34
C TRP A 58 17.51 -3.63 -26.54
N GLY A 59 16.48 -3.69 -27.40
CA GLY A 59 16.28 -2.77 -28.52
C GLY A 59 15.46 -1.52 -28.15
N ASP A 60 14.81 -1.52 -26.99
CA ASP A 60 14.02 -0.39 -26.48
C ASP A 60 14.87 0.69 -25.81
N THR A 61 15.79 1.31 -26.56
CA THR A 61 16.72 2.31 -26.00
C THR A 61 15.97 3.53 -25.44
N GLY A 62 15.92 3.64 -24.11
CA GLY A 62 15.27 4.76 -23.41
C GLY A 62 13.75 4.63 -23.26
N GLY A 63 13.18 3.49 -23.64
CA GLY A 63 11.76 3.20 -23.44
C GLY A 63 11.44 2.47 -22.14
N PHE A 64 10.19 2.06 -21.99
CA PHE A 64 9.70 1.42 -20.77
C PHE A 64 10.38 0.07 -20.49
N TYR A 65 10.65 -0.71 -21.54
CA TYR A 65 11.26 -2.04 -21.45
C TYR A 65 12.80 -2.00 -21.52
N ALA A 66 13.40 -0.81 -21.61
CA ALA A 66 14.85 -0.62 -21.52
C ALA A 66 15.44 -1.18 -20.21
N GLU A 67 14.65 -1.13 -19.13
CA GLU A 67 14.96 -1.71 -17.83
C GLU A 67 14.17 -2.99 -17.60
N SER A 68 14.64 -3.83 -16.68
CA SER A 68 13.91 -5.05 -16.30
C SER A 68 12.60 -4.72 -15.59
N ARG A 69 11.46 -5.07 -16.21
CA ARG A 69 10.11 -4.86 -15.68
C ARG A 69 9.50 -6.19 -15.24
N ASN A 70 8.86 -6.21 -14.08
CA ASN A 70 8.12 -7.39 -13.59
C ASN A 70 6.64 -7.28 -14.02
N GLY A 71 5.85 -8.31 -13.75
CA GLY A 71 4.43 -8.31 -14.11
C GLY A 71 3.61 -7.15 -13.53
N ILE A 72 3.95 -6.66 -12.34
CA ILE A 72 3.24 -5.54 -11.69
C ILE A 72 3.60 -4.21 -12.38
N HIS A 73 4.87 -4.00 -12.72
CA HIS A 73 5.30 -2.83 -13.49
C HIS A 73 4.58 -2.77 -14.85
N ILE A 74 4.51 -3.90 -15.56
CA ILE A 74 3.85 -3.98 -16.86
C ILE A 74 2.35 -3.69 -16.70
N TYR A 75 1.70 -4.32 -15.71
CA TYR A 75 0.30 -4.04 -15.41
C TYR A 75 0.05 -2.55 -15.13
N ALA A 76 0.89 -1.92 -14.30
CA ALA A 76 0.78 -0.50 -13.98
C ALA A 76 0.92 0.39 -15.22
N HIS A 77 1.89 0.09 -16.09
CA HIS A 77 2.11 0.82 -17.34
C HIS A 77 0.94 0.71 -18.30
N GLU A 78 0.46 -0.51 -18.57
CA GLU A 78 -0.63 -0.75 -19.52
C GLU A 78 -1.98 -0.19 -19.03
N MET A 79 -2.20 -0.15 -17.71
CA MET A 79 -3.42 0.38 -17.11
C MET A 79 -3.34 1.88 -16.80
N GLY A 80 -2.20 2.54 -17.03
CA GLY A 80 -2.00 3.96 -16.71
C GLY A 80 -2.05 4.28 -15.21
N LEU A 81 -1.66 3.32 -14.36
CA LEU A 81 -1.71 3.41 -12.91
C LEU A 81 -0.33 3.66 -12.32
N THR A 82 -0.29 4.29 -11.15
CA THR A 82 0.92 4.24 -10.31
C THR A 82 1.14 2.82 -9.79
N TYR A 83 2.38 2.48 -9.39
CA TYR A 83 2.70 1.16 -8.85
C TYR A 83 1.80 0.77 -7.67
N PHE A 84 1.46 1.72 -6.79
CA PHE A 84 0.61 1.47 -5.64
C PHE A 84 -0.86 1.23 -6.01
N GLU A 85 -1.38 1.97 -6.97
CA GLU A 85 -2.73 1.75 -7.50
C GLU A 85 -2.83 0.39 -8.19
N ALA A 86 -1.78 -0.01 -8.93
CA ALA A 86 -1.69 -1.34 -9.52
C ALA A 86 -1.70 -2.45 -8.48
N LEU A 87 -0.93 -2.31 -7.38
CA LEU A 87 -0.98 -3.27 -6.26
C LEU A 87 -2.39 -3.36 -5.66
N LEU A 88 -3.06 -2.22 -5.45
CA LEU A 88 -4.41 -2.17 -4.90
C LEU A 88 -5.42 -2.85 -5.81
N GLN A 89 -5.37 -2.55 -7.11
CA GLN A 89 -6.29 -3.15 -8.07
C GLN A 89 -6.03 -4.66 -8.24
N LEU A 90 -4.77 -5.08 -8.38
CA LEU A 90 -4.41 -6.50 -8.46
C LEU A 90 -4.80 -7.25 -7.18
N GLY A 91 -4.62 -6.65 -6.01
CA GLY A 91 -5.05 -7.22 -4.75
C GLY A 91 -6.57 -7.47 -4.70
N ARG A 92 -7.37 -6.61 -5.35
CA ARG A 92 -8.84 -6.75 -5.45
C ARG A 92 -9.19 -7.84 -6.45
N GLU A 93 -8.59 -7.80 -7.63
CA GLU A 93 -8.83 -8.78 -8.71
C GLU A 93 -8.48 -10.21 -8.28
N LEU A 94 -7.41 -10.38 -7.52
CA LEU A 94 -6.93 -11.67 -7.05
C LEU A 94 -7.57 -12.12 -5.72
N GLY A 95 -8.43 -11.29 -5.11
CA GLY A 95 -9.06 -11.60 -3.82
C GLY A 95 -8.07 -11.69 -2.64
N ILE A 96 -6.87 -11.12 -2.77
CA ILE A 96 -5.83 -11.08 -1.72
C ILE A 96 -6.19 -10.04 -0.65
N LEU A 97 -6.89 -8.98 -1.07
CA LEU A 97 -7.31 -7.92 -0.18
C LEU A 97 -8.48 -8.37 0.71
N ASP A 98 -8.22 -8.36 2.01
CA ASP A 98 -9.27 -8.31 3.01
C ASP A 98 -9.79 -6.87 3.08
N GLU A 99 -10.98 -6.64 2.52
CA GLU A 99 -11.65 -5.33 2.51
C GLU A 99 -11.83 -4.75 3.92
N ASN A 100 -11.86 -5.60 4.96
CA ASN A 100 -11.95 -5.15 6.35
C ASN A 100 -10.62 -4.61 6.90
N LYS A 101 -9.47 -5.12 6.43
CA LYS A 101 -8.13 -4.66 6.84
C LYS A 101 -7.61 -3.48 6.02
N THR A 102 -8.22 -3.24 4.86
CA THR A 102 -7.76 -2.29 3.85
C THR A 102 -8.66 -1.06 3.75
N LYS A 103 -9.53 -0.84 4.73
CA LYS A 103 -10.20 0.45 4.86
C LYS A 103 -9.11 1.52 4.98
N PRO A 104 -9.14 2.58 4.16
CA PRO A 104 -8.25 3.71 4.38
C PRO A 104 -8.44 4.13 5.83
N LYS A 105 -7.34 4.22 6.59
CA LYS A 105 -7.42 4.86 7.90
C LYS A 105 -7.96 6.25 7.61
N ASN A 106 -9.04 6.63 8.27
CA ASN A 106 -9.62 7.97 8.18
C ASN A 106 -8.68 8.97 8.86
N ILE A 107 -7.46 9.10 8.32
CA ILE A 107 -6.47 10.03 8.82
C ILE A 107 -6.59 11.29 7.99
N ASN A 108 -7.16 12.34 8.57
CA ASN A 108 -7.17 13.65 7.94
C ASN A 108 -5.97 14.45 8.42
N VAL A 109 -5.42 15.28 7.53
CA VAL A 109 -4.28 16.15 7.82
C VAL A 109 -4.72 17.59 7.62
N CYS A 110 -4.45 18.44 8.60
CA CYS A 110 -4.64 19.89 8.49
C CYS A 110 -3.42 20.64 9.03
N LYS A 111 -3.33 21.93 8.69
CA LYS A 111 -2.34 22.80 9.32
C LYS A 111 -2.71 23.04 10.77
N PHE A 112 -1.71 23.28 11.62
CA PHE A 112 -1.94 23.61 13.03
C PHE A 112 -2.91 24.78 13.22
N SER A 113 -2.85 25.81 12.37
CA SER A 113 -3.75 26.98 12.43
C SER A 113 -5.22 26.67 12.11
N GLU A 114 -5.49 25.55 11.44
CA GLU A 114 -6.83 25.12 11.03
C GLU A 114 -7.42 24.09 12.00
N PHE A 115 -6.66 23.66 13.01
CA PHE A 115 -7.10 22.67 13.98
C PHE A 115 -7.94 23.33 15.09
N GLU A 116 -9.19 22.89 15.24
CA GLU A 116 -10.14 23.46 16.20
C GLU A 116 -10.06 22.84 17.62
N GLY A 117 -9.13 21.90 17.85
CA GLY A 117 -8.95 21.22 19.14
C GLY A 117 -7.81 21.79 19.99
N THR A 118 -7.84 21.49 21.30
CA THR A 118 -6.77 21.84 22.24
C THR A 118 -5.82 20.66 22.42
N LEU A 119 -4.59 20.81 21.93
CA LEU A 119 -3.51 19.84 22.14
C LEU A 119 -2.96 19.97 23.56
N ASN A 120 -2.65 18.83 24.19
CA ASN A 120 -1.94 18.78 25.46
C ASN A 120 -0.45 19.15 25.29
N GLU A 121 0.29 19.23 26.40
CA GLU A 121 1.73 19.59 26.41
C GLU A 121 2.60 18.68 25.52
N GLU A 122 2.17 17.42 25.34
CA GLU A 122 2.85 16.42 24.52
C GLU A 122 2.45 16.49 23.03
N GLY A 123 1.45 17.31 22.67
CA GLY A 123 1.00 17.47 21.28
C GLY A 123 -0.08 16.48 20.85
N PHE A 124 -0.89 15.97 21.77
CA PHE A 124 -2.03 15.09 21.51
C PHE A 124 -3.36 15.77 21.87
N CYS A 125 -4.42 15.49 21.11
CA CYS A 125 -5.78 15.90 21.42
C CYS A 125 -6.68 14.69 21.20
N TYR A 126 -7.43 14.28 22.22
CA TYR A 126 -8.29 13.12 22.11
C TYR A 126 -9.59 13.33 22.88
N GLU A 127 -10.67 12.79 22.35
CA GLU A 127 -11.98 12.78 22.99
C GLU A 127 -12.28 11.34 23.39
N THR A 128 -12.51 11.09 24.69
CA THR A 128 -12.88 9.77 25.19
C THR A 128 -14.38 9.52 25.02
N LYS A 129 -14.75 8.25 24.89
CA LYS A 129 -16.13 7.78 24.94
C LYS A 129 -16.24 6.55 25.84
N ASP A 130 -17.45 6.19 26.19
CA ASP A 130 -17.71 4.91 26.86
C ASP A 130 -17.45 3.74 25.91
N PHE A 131 -17.02 2.62 26.47
CA PHE A 131 -16.76 1.41 25.69
C PHE A 131 -18.04 0.86 25.10
N THR A 132 -18.00 0.49 23.83
CA THR A 132 -19.08 -0.31 23.23
C THR A 132 -18.92 -1.79 23.64
N PRO A 133 -20.01 -2.58 23.69
CA PRO A 133 -19.91 -4.02 24.02
C PRO A 133 -18.94 -4.77 23.10
N TYR A 134 -18.90 -4.39 21.82
CA TYR A 134 -17.95 -4.94 20.84
C TYR A 134 -16.50 -4.61 21.17
N GLU A 135 -16.20 -3.38 21.59
CA GLU A 135 -14.83 -3.00 21.99
C GLU A 135 -14.35 -3.79 23.22
N LEU A 136 -15.24 -4.03 24.20
CA LEU A 136 -14.92 -4.86 25.36
C LEU A 136 -14.65 -6.32 24.94
N GLU A 137 -15.45 -6.87 24.03
CA GLU A 137 -15.25 -8.22 23.50
C GLU A 137 -13.91 -8.36 22.76
N VAL A 138 -13.54 -7.36 21.95
CA VAL A 138 -12.24 -7.32 21.25
C VAL A 138 -11.07 -7.28 22.22
N LEU A 139 -11.21 -6.59 23.36
CA LEU A 139 -10.17 -6.55 24.40
C LEU A 139 -10.05 -7.88 25.16
N GLY A 140 -11.15 -8.63 25.30
CA GLY A 140 -11.14 -10.01 25.78
C GLY A 140 -12.38 -10.41 26.59
N PRO A 141 -12.60 -11.72 26.79
CA PRO A 141 -13.85 -12.29 27.31
C PRO A 141 -14.20 -11.94 28.77
N LEU A 142 -13.30 -11.29 29.51
CA LEU A 142 -13.50 -10.86 30.90
C LEU A 142 -13.28 -9.35 31.08
N MET A 143 -13.19 -8.60 29.99
CA MET A 143 -12.96 -7.16 30.06
C MET A 143 -14.25 -6.44 30.39
N THR A 144 -14.26 -5.79 31.55
CA THR A 144 -15.29 -4.82 31.93
C THR A 144 -14.74 -3.41 31.85
N GLU A 145 -15.62 -2.44 31.73
CA GLU A 145 -15.22 -1.03 31.73
C GLU A 145 -14.49 -0.63 33.01
N GLU A 146 -14.86 -1.20 34.16
CA GLU A 146 -14.18 -0.98 35.43
C GLU A 146 -12.73 -1.45 35.42
N VAL A 147 -12.47 -2.61 34.81
CA VAL A 147 -11.12 -3.15 34.63
C VAL A 147 -10.33 -2.24 33.69
N CYS A 148 -10.93 -1.81 32.58
CA CYS A 148 -10.28 -0.89 31.63
C CYS A 148 -9.88 0.42 32.32
N ARG A 149 -10.79 1.03 33.08
CA ARG A 149 -10.52 2.27 33.83
C ARG A 149 -9.45 2.08 34.90
N ARG A 150 -9.41 0.94 35.59
CA ARG A 150 -8.37 0.63 36.60
C ARG A 150 -6.96 0.64 36.02
N TYR A 151 -6.80 0.19 34.77
CA TYR A 151 -5.51 0.16 34.08
C TYR A 151 -5.27 1.39 33.18
N GLY A 152 -6.13 2.42 33.25
CA GLY A 152 -6.00 3.64 32.46
C GLY A 152 -6.29 3.45 30.97
N LEU A 153 -7.07 2.43 30.61
CA LEU A 153 -7.52 2.19 29.24
C LEU A 153 -8.84 2.91 28.99
N TYR A 154 -8.85 3.77 27.97
CA TYR A 154 -10.02 4.55 27.57
C TYR A 154 -10.37 4.28 26.11
N SER A 155 -11.66 4.16 25.80
CA SER A 155 -12.13 4.14 24.42
C SER A 155 -12.10 5.57 23.88
N LEU A 156 -11.64 5.72 22.63
CA LEU A 156 -11.49 7.03 21.99
C LEU A 156 -12.55 7.21 20.91
N LYS A 157 -13.14 8.40 20.87
CA LYS A 157 -14.02 8.87 19.79
C LYS A 157 -13.21 9.53 18.68
N SER A 158 -12.20 10.31 19.06
CA SER A 158 -11.26 10.95 18.15
C SER A 158 -9.87 10.99 18.79
N TYR A 159 -8.83 10.94 17.95
CA TYR A 159 -7.44 11.04 18.37
C TYR A 159 -6.67 11.84 17.34
N SER A 160 -6.10 12.95 17.76
CA SER A 160 -5.29 13.84 16.94
C SER A 160 -3.90 13.99 17.53
N TRP A 161 -2.89 14.10 16.68
CA TRP A 161 -1.52 14.33 17.11
C TRP A 161 -0.77 15.30 16.21
N LEU A 162 0.16 16.03 16.83
CA LEU A 162 1.07 16.94 16.16
C LEU A 162 2.30 16.19 15.68
N LYS A 163 2.59 16.23 14.38
CA LYS A 163 3.90 15.82 13.87
C LYS A 163 4.80 17.04 13.74
N LYS A 164 5.88 17.08 14.52
CA LYS A 164 6.93 18.09 14.39
C LYS A 164 7.90 17.64 13.30
N GLU A 165 8.13 18.47 12.30
CA GLU A 165 9.27 18.33 11.40
C GLU A 165 10.44 19.12 12.02
N GLU A 166 11.62 18.51 12.09
CA GLU A 166 12.78 19.15 12.69
C GLU A 166 13.09 20.47 11.95
N ASN A 167 13.17 21.58 12.69
CA ASN A 167 13.37 22.98 12.25
C ASN A 167 12.15 23.82 11.83
N THR A 168 10.90 23.39 12.01
CA THR A 168 9.73 24.24 11.71
C THR A 168 9.07 24.84 12.95
N GLN A 169 8.70 26.13 12.90
CA GLN A 169 7.91 26.78 13.96
C GLN A 169 6.54 26.09 14.08
N LYS A 170 5.92 26.14 15.28
CA LYS A 170 4.66 25.42 15.59
C LYS A 170 3.52 25.67 14.59
N GLU A 171 3.47 26.86 13.97
CA GLU A 171 2.46 27.25 12.97
C GLU A 171 2.54 26.42 11.67
N PHE A 172 3.71 25.85 11.36
CA PHE A 172 3.93 25.03 10.17
C PHE A 172 3.79 23.52 10.44
N CYS A 173 3.44 23.12 11.67
CA CYS A 173 3.22 21.73 11.99
C CYS A 173 1.90 21.23 11.39
N ASN A 174 1.88 19.95 11.02
CA ASN A 174 0.67 19.28 10.55
C ASN A 174 0.03 18.53 11.73
N VAL A 175 -1.28 18.68 11.87
CA VAL A 175 -2.10 17.91 12.81
C VAL A 175 -2.76 16.78 12.02
N TYR A 176 -2.66 15.58 12.57
CA TYR A 176 -3.26 14.37 12.03
C TYR A 176 -4.41 14.00 12.95
N THR A 177 -5.55 13.62 12.39
CA THR A 177 -6.81 13.28 13.08
C THR A 177 -7.30 11.92 12.61
#